data_AF-A0A8S1UX11-F1
#
_entry.id   AF-A0A8S1UX11-F1
#
_cell.length_a   1.000
_cell.length_b   1.000
_cell.length_c   1.000
_cell.angle_alpha   90.00
_cell.angle_beta   90.00
_cell.angle_gamma   90.00
#
_symmetry.space_group_name_H-M   'P 1'
#
loop_
_entity.id
_entity.type
_entity.pdbx_description
1 polymer ?
#
loop_
_entity_poly.entity_id
_entity_poly.type
_entity_poly.pdbx_seq_one_letter_code
_entity_poly.pdbx_strand_id
1 'polypeptide(L)'
;MNFSGHAIKKIADKANIQTSNIIIVHDDLDNLPGRCKIKQGGSAEGHNGLKSIIQYMDDKFIRLKIGIGRPNSKDPAIVSDYVMSKLDYEPSQQAFKQGIMLVRQLFKF
;
A
#
# COMPACT_ATOMS: atom_id res chain seq x y z
N MET A 1 0.01 -3.14 -11.68
CA MET A 1 0.21 -1.95 -10.82
C MET A 1 1.29 -0.96 -11.31
N ASN A 2 1.94 -1.20 -12.45
CA ASN A 2 3.18 -0.47 -12.80
C ASN A 2 2.96 0.97 -13.30
N PHE A 3 1.71 1.38 -13.52
CA PHE A 3 1.34 2.70 -14.02
C PHE A 3 0.57 3.55 -13.00
N SER A 4 0.51 3.12 -11.73
CA SER A 4 -0.25 3.82 -10.68
C SER A 4 0.22 5.27 -10.47
N GLY A 5 1.53 5.52 -10.57
CA GLY A 5 2.11 6.84 -10.35
C GLY A 5 1.63 7.89 -11.35
N HIS A 6 1.54 7.53 -12.63
CA HIS A 6 1.06 8.43 -13.69
C HIS A 6 -0.38 8.89 -13.45
N ALA A 7 -1.25 7.97 -13.04
CA ALA A 7 -2.65 8.29 -12.74
C ALA A 7 -2.77 9.18 -11.50
N ILE A 8 -2.08 8.83 -10.41
CA ILE A 8 -2.16 9.57 -9.15
C ILE A 8 -1.56 10.97 -9.30
N LYS A 9 -0.43 11.13 -10.01
CA LYS A 9 0.19 12.44 -10.27
C LYS A 9 -0.78 13.40 -10.94
N LYS A 10 -1.46 12.95 -12.00
CA LYS A 10 -2.43 13.78 -12.73
C LYS A 10 -3.56 14.27 -11.83
N ILE A 11 -4.06 13.41 -10.94
CA ILE A 11 -5.14 13.76 -10.02
C ILE A 11 -4.62 14.73 -8.94
N ALA A 12 -3.46 14.45 -8.35
CA ALA A 12 -2.84 15.30 -7.34
C ALA A 12 -2.57 16.72 -7.87
N ASP A 13 -2.04 16.83 -9.09
CA ASP A 13 -1.78 18.12 -9.74
C ASP A 13 -3.07 18.90 -10.01
N LYS A 14 -4.09 18.22 -10.56
CA LYS A 14 -5.39 18.84 -10.84
C LYS A 14 -6.08 19.32 -9.56
N ALA A 15 -5.91 18.61 -8.46
CA ALA A 15 -6.49 18.95 -7.16
C ALA A 15 -5.58 19.82 -6.27
N ASN A 16 -4.38 20.17 -6.74
CA ASN A 16 -3.35 20.89 -5.98
C ASN A 16 -3.04 20.26 -4.60
N ILE A 17 -2.96 18.92 -4.56
CA ILE A 17 -2.69 18.16 -3.34
C ILE A 17 -1.19 17.85 -3.26
N GLN A 18 -0.57 18.22 -2.15
CA GLN A 18 0.83 17.86 -1.86
C GLN A 18 0.97 16.36 -1.57
N THR A 19 2.08 15.74 -1.99
CA THR A 19 2.34 14.32 -1.78
C THR A 19 2.24 13.88 -0.30
N SER A 20 2.66 14.75 0.63
CA SER A 20 2.57 14.51 2.08
C SER A 20 1.14 14.39 2.60
N ASN A 21 0.15 14.88 1.86
CA ASN A 21 -1.27 14.83 2.22
C ASN A 21 -1.98 13.64 1.56
N ILE A 22 -1.23 12.74 0.92
CA ILE A 22 -1.75 11.53 0.26
C ILE A 22 -1.50 10.32 1.15
N ILE A 23 -2.54 9.50 1.34
CA ILE A 23 -2.42 8.17 1.92
C ILE A 23 -2.52 7.14 0.80
N ILE A 24 -1.49 6.31 0.65
CA ILE A 24 -1.48 5.16 -0.25
C ILE A 24 -1.75 3.90 0.55
N VAL A 25 -2.87 3.23 0.26
CA VAL A 25 -3.20 1.91 0.80
C VAL A 25 -2.67 0.86 -0.17
N HIS A 26 -1.88 -0.10 0.32
CA HIS A 26 -1.30 -1.14 -0.52
C HIS A 26 -1.08 -2.45 0.24
N ASP A 27 -0.98 -3.56 -0.49
CA ASP A 27 -0.62 -4.86 0.06
C ASP A 27 0.85 -4.90 0.51
N ASP A 28 1.12 -5.67 1.55
CA ASP A 28 2.44 -5.82 2.13
C ASP A 28 2.76 -7.28 2.44
N LEU A 29 3.82 -7.77 1.80
CA LEU A 29 4.27 -9.15 1.96
C LEU A 29 4.95 -9.41 3.31
N ASP A 30 5.45 -8.35 3.97
CA ASP A 30 6.25 -8.50 5.18
C ASP A 30 5.40 -8.50 6.48
N ASN A 31 4.16 -8.00 6.41
CA ASN A 31 3.19 -8.08 7.50
C ASN A 31 2.23 -9.26 7.32
N LEU A 32 1.84 -9.89 8.42
CA LEU A 32 0.91 -11.02 8.42
C LEU A 32 -0.52 -10.60 7.99
N PRO A 33 -1.29 -11.53 7.40
CA PRO A 33 -2.72 -11.33 7.15
C PRO A 33 -3.46 -10.81 8.38
N GLY A 34 -4.39 -9.86 8.18
CA GLY A 34 -5.15 -9.24 9.27
C GLY A 34 -4.39 -8.14 10.02
N ARG A 35 -3.13 -7.86 9.67
CA ARG A 35 -2.34 -6.77 10.27
C ARG A 35 -2.22 -5.58 9.34
N CYS A 36 -2.40 -4.38 9.89
CA CYS A 36 -2.15 -3.13 9.21
C CYS A 36 -1.07 -2.32 9.93
N LYS A 37 -0.28 -1.56 9.15
CA LYS A 37 0.75 -0.66 9.68
C LYS A 37 0.75 0.66 8.93
N ILE A 38 0.92 1.76 9.66
CA ILE A 38 1.16 3.07 9.07
C ILE A 38 2.68 3.30 8.98
N LYS A 39 3.12 3.88 7.87
CA LYS A 39 4.49 4.35 7.69
C LYS A 39 4.49 5.66 6.90
N GLN A 40 5.32 6.62 7.29
CA GLN A 40 5.57 7.81 6.49
C GLN A 40 6.80 7.57 5.60
N GLY A 41 6.59 7.73 4.30
CA GLY A 41 7.59 7.56 3.24
C GLY A 41 8.47 6.32 3.24
N GLY A 42 9.65 6.44 2.62
CA GLY A 42 10.63 5.37 2.46
C GLY A 42 10.62 4.70 1.07
N SER A 43 11.45 3.67 0.91
CA SER A 43 11.61 2.98 -0.38
C SER A 43 10.37 2.19 -0.79
N ALA A 44 10.31 1.74 -2.04
CA ALA A 44 9.19 0.94 -2.54
C ALA A 44 9.13 -0.49 -1.97
N GLU A 45 10.15 -0.96 -1.26
CA GLU A 45 10.19 -2.31 -0.64
C GLU A 45 9.84 -3.44 -1.63
N GLY A 46 10.23 -3.27 -2.90
CA GLY A 46 9.93 -4.23 -3.98
C GLY A 46 8.55 -4.09 -4.62
N HIS A 47 7.62 -3.34 -4.02
CA HIS A 47 6.25 -3.18 -4.50
C HIS A 47 6.17 -2.32 -5.77
N ASN A 48 5.73 -2.89 -6.89
CA ASN A 48 5.76 -2.23 -8.20
C ASN A 48 4.85 -0.99 -8.30
N GLY A 49 3.70 -0.99 -7.62
CA GLY A 49 2.85 0.20 -7.50
C GLY A 49 3.55 1.39 -6.83
N LEU A 50 4.18 1.16 -5.66
CA LEU A 50 4.97 2.18 -4.96
C LEU A 50 6.18 2.64 -5.77
N LYS A 51 6.88 1.75 -6.48
CA LYS A 51 7.96 2.14 -7.42
C LYS A 51 7.44 3.14 -8.45
N SER A 52 6.29 2.84 -9.06
CA SER A 52 5.63 3.74 -10.02
C SER A 52 5.28 5.09 -9.37
N ILE A 53 4.66 5.09 -8.20
CA ILE A 53 4.26 6.31 -7.48
C ILE A 53 5.47 7.20 -7.18
N ILE A 54 6.53 6.64 -6.62
CA ILE A 54 7.76 7.36 -6.27
C ILE A 54 8.44 7.93 -7.53
N GLN A 55 8.39 7.22 -8.66
CA GLN A 55 8.98 7.69 -9.92
C GLN A 55 8.32 8.97 -10.45
N TYR A 56 7.00 9.14 -10.28
CA TYR A 56 6.25 10.28 -10.82
C TYR A 56 6.05 11.43 -9.82
N MET A 57 6.20 11.16 -8.51
CA MET A 57 6.03 12.13 -7.44
C MET A 57 7.30 12.15 -6.59
N ASP A 58 7.19 11.77 -5.33
CA ASP A 58 8.26 11.57 -4.36
C ASP A 58 7.79 10.49 -3.38
N ASP A 59 8.57 10.22 -2.33
CA ASP A 59 8.23 9.23 -1.32
C ASP A 59 7.57 9.80 -0.06
N LYS A 60 7.19 11.08 0.01
CA LYS A 60 6.73 11.73 1.25
C LYS A 60 5.31 11.38 1.68
N PHE A 61 4.58 10.59 0.90
CA PHE A 61 3.22 10.14 1.20
C PHE A 61 3.17 9.19 2.41
N ILE A 62 2.00 9.14 3.03
CA ILE A 62 1.70 8.19 4.11
C ILE A 62 1.29 6.85 3.47
N ARG A 63 1.70 5.75 4.09
CA ARG A 63 1.39 4.39 3.66
C ARG A 63 0.55 3.71 4.70
N LEU A 64 -0.60 3.18 4.27
CA LEU A 64 -1.33 2.17 5.03
C LEU A 64 -1.01 0.81 4.42
N LYS A 65 -0.08 0.12 5.07
CA LYS A 65 0.38 -1.22 4.69
C LYS A 65 -0.65 -2.24 5.16
N ILE A 66 -1.22 -3.02 4.24
CA ILE A 66 -2.16 -4.11 4.50
C ILE A 66 -1.41 -5.43 4.39
N GLY A 67 -1.17 -6.09 5.52
CA GLY A 67 -0.46 -7.35 5.57
C GLY A 67 -1.21 -8.44 4.81
N ILE A 68 -0.55 -9.02 3.82
CA ILE A 68 -1.03 -10.20 3.08
C ILE A 68 -0.16 -11.42 3.37
N GLY A 69 0.97 -11.27 4.06
CA GLY A 69 1.95 -12.33 4.25
C GLY A 69 2.76 -12.62 2.99
N ARG A 70 3.70 -13.55 3.10
CA ARG A 70 4.58 -13.94 2.00
C ARG A 70 4.47 -15.45 1.78
N PRO A 71 4.42 -15.93 0.52
CA PRO A 71 4.53 -17.35 0.25
C PRO A 71 5.87 -17.88 0.72
N ASN A 72 5.97 -19.19 0.96
CA ASN A 72 7.23 -19.87 1.31
C ASN A 72 8.18 -20.02 0.10
N SER A 73 8.35 -18.94 -0.67
CA SER A 73 9.26 -18.83 -1.79
C SER A 73 9.64 -17.36 -2.00
N LYS A 74 10.88 -17.13 -2.44
CA LYS A 74 11.36 -15.82 -2.90
C LYS A 74 11.34 -15.70 -4.42
N ASP A 75 10.91 -16.74 -5.13
CA ASP A 75 10.78 -16.72 -6.58
C ASP A 75 9.81 -15.61 -7.00
N PRO A 76 10.22 -14.65 -7.85
CA PRO A 76 9.37 -13.57 -8.32
C PRO A 76 8.07 -14.04 -8.98
N ALA A 77 8.08 -15.17 -9.71
CA ALA A 77 6.89 -15.70 -10.35
C ALA A 77 5.88 -16.19 -9.31
N ILE A 78 6.33 -16.97 -8.31
CA ILE A 78 5.46 -17.44 -7.22
C ILE A 78 4.92 -16.26 -6.40
N VAL A 79 5.74 -15.26 -6.12
CA VAL A 79 5.28 -14.05 -5.41
C VAL A 79 4.27 -13.28 -6.26
N SER A 80 4.48 -13.17 -7.57
CA SER A 80 3.54 -12.52 -8.49
C SER A 80 2.19 -13.23 -8.51
N ASP A 81 2.19 -14.55 -8.62
CA ASP A 81 0.96 -15.35 -8.62
C ASP A 81 0.24 -15.23 -7.28
N TYR A 82 0.99 -15.22 -6.17
CA TYR A 82 0.44 -15.03 -4.82
C TYR A 82 -0.29 -13.70 -4.66
N VAL A 83 0.31 -12.58 -5.05
CA VAL A 83 -0.34 -11.25 -4.92
C VAL A 83 -1.52 -11.08 -5.88
N MET A 84 -1.62 -11.91 -6.93
CA MET A 84 -2.75 -11.92 -7.85
C MET A 84 -3.85 -12.91 -7.45
N SER A 85 -3.62 -13.73 -6.42
CA SER A 85 -4.57 -14.72 -5.93
C SER A 85 -5.68 -14.09 -5.07
N LYS A 86 -6.74 -14.86 -4.79
CA LYS A 86 -7.78 -14.42 -3.85
C LYS A 86 -7.26 -14.47 -2.42
N LEU A 87 -7.52 -13.41 -1.67
CA LEU A 87 -7.25 -13.35 -0.24
C LEU A 87 -8.32 -14.10 0.56
N ASP A 88 -7.90 -14.66 1.69
CA ASP A 88 -8.82 -15.24 2.68
C ASP A 88 -9.74 -14.18 3.28
N TYR A 89 -11.01 -14.52 3.43
CA TYR A 89 -12.06 -13.58 3.83
C TYR A 89 -11.87 -13.03 5.26
N GLU A 90 -11.60 -13.90 6.23
CA GLU A 90 -11.47 -13.50 7.64
C GLU A 90 -10.28 -12.55 7.90
N PRO A 91 -9.04 -12.85 7.46
CA PRO A 91 -7.93 -11.91 7.60
C PRO A 91 -8.19 -10.60 6.85
N SER A 92 -8.85 -10.66 5.68
CA SER A 92 -9.19 -9.45 4.92
C SER A 92 -10.16 -8.55 5.69
N GLN A 93 -11.19 -9.11 6.35
CA GLN A 93 -12.09 -8.35 7.20
C GLN A 93 -11.39 -7.73 8.40
N GLN A 94 -10.50 -8.47 9.06
CA GLN A 94 -9.72 -7.99 10.21
C GLN A 94 -8.82 -6.82 9.80
N ALA A 95 -8.11 -6.97 8.69
CA ALA A 95 -7.26 -5.92 8.13
C ALA A 95 -8.08 -4.67 7.79
N PHE A 96 -9.25 -4.82 7.17
CA PHE A 96 -10.14 -3.69 6.85
C PHE A 96 -10.57 -2.92 8.11
N LYS A 97 -11.03 -3.63 9.15
CA LYS A 97 -11.39 -3.03 10.45
C LYS A 97 -10.21 -2.31 11.09
N GLN A 98 -9.03 -2.93 11.09
CA GLN A 98 -7.82 -2.33 11.65
C GLN A 98 -7.39 -1.09 10.86
N GLY A 99 -7.44 -1.14 9.52
CA GLY A 99 -7.12 -0.03 8.64
C GLY A 99 -8.00 1.19 8.92
N ILE A 100 -9.30 1.00 9.09
CA ILE A 100 -10.23 2.08 9.49
C ILE A 100 -9.81 2.70 10.82
N MET A 101 -9.51 1.89 11.84
CA MET A 101 -9.09 2.39 13.14
C MET A 101 -7.80 3.23 13.05
N LEU A 102 -6.82 2.76 12.27
CA LEU A 102 -5.55 3.45 12.08
C LEU A 102 -5.71 4.78 11.33
N VAL A 103 -6.54 4.82 10.29
CA VAL A 103 -6.82 6.05 9.55
C VAL A 103 -7.53 7.07 10.43
N ARG A 104 -8.49 6.65 11.27
CA ARG A 104 -9.14 7.54 12.25
C ARG A 104 -8.14 8.20 13.19
N GLN A 105 -7.18 7.43 13.70
CA GLN A 105 -6.13 7.95 14.57
C GLN A 105 -5.26 9.02 13.87
N LEU A 106 -4.98 8.87 12.57
CA LEU A 106 -4.22 9.86 11.81
C LEU A 106 -4.94 11.19 11.66
N PHE A 107 -6.26 11.16 11.44
CA PHE A 107 -7.05 12.36 11.20
C PHE A 107 -7.71 12.96 12.44
N LYS A 108 -7.49 12.36 13.63
CA LYS A 108 -8.05 12.82 14.92
C LYS A 108 -9.59 13.01 14.89
N PHE A 109 -10.30 12.08 14.24
CA PHE A 109 -11.76 11.96 14.34
C PHE A 109 -12.18 10.96 15.41
#